data_AF-A0A0W4ZTR0-F1
#
_entry.id   AF-A0A0W4ZTR0-F1
#
_cell.length_a   1.000
_cell.length_b   1.000
_cell.length_c   1.000
_cell.angle_alpha   90.00
_cell.angle_beta   90.00
_cell.angle_gamma   90.00
#
_symmetry.space_group_name_H-M   'P 1'
#
loop_
_entity.id
_entity.type
_entity.pdbx_description
1 polymer ?
#
loop_
_entity_poly.entity_id
_entity_poly.type
_entity_poly.pdbx_seq_one_letter_code
_entity_poly.pdbx_strand_id
1 'polypeptide(L)'
;MSEEAFDSEENQEKRKKKRATSPSSIQARELERLMRRPDREIDLSAPLKPPLPPPPDIVNNVQGSSAGASSGEFHIYKVSRRREYERMKLLEEEIKHEINEREFNIARETMIKKDEEKTAKNRAQRQKRKQNKINKIKNIIKSSELNKKRS
;
A
#
# COMPACT_ATOMS: atom_id res chain seq x y z
N MET A 1 -26.12 -2.47 64.70
CA MET A 1 -26.34 -1.24 63.90
C MET A 1 -24.96 -0.66 63.67
N SER A 2 -24.35 -0.70 62.50
CA SER A 2 -24.87 -0.55 61.15
C SER A 2 -23.94 -1.23 60.14
N GLU A 3 -24.55 -1.89 59.16
CA GLU A 3 -23.99 -2.34 57.89
C GLU A 3 -23.54 -1.17 56.99
N GLU A 4 -22.88 -1.55 55.89
CA GLU A 4 -22.67 -0.84 54.62
C GLU A 4 -21.31 -0.17 54.38
N ALA A 5 -20.48 -0.86 53.58
CA ALA A 5 -19.88 -0.30 52.36
C ALA A 5 -19.17 -1.42 51.57
N PHE A 6 -19.95 -2.26 50.89
CA PHE A 6 -19.46 -3.18 49.87
C PHE A 6 -20.14 -2.84 48.55
N ASP A 7 -19.74 -1.75 47.88
CA ASP A 7 -20.00 -1.60 46.44
C ASP A 7 -19.22 -0.45 45.80
N SER A 8 -18.04 -0.75 45.22
CA SER A 8 -17.36 0.21 44.33
C SER A 8 -16.60 -0.41 43.17
N GLU A 9 -16.63 -1.74 43.00
CA GLU A 9 -15.95 -2.40 41.88
C GLU A 9 -16.88 -2.70 40.70
N GLU A 10 -18.19 -2.86 40.89
CA GLU A 10 -19.11 -3.27 39.82
C GLU A 10 -19.42 -2.16 38.79
N ASN A 11 -19.11 -0.89 39.10
CA ASN A 11 -19.42 0.23 38.22
C ASN A 11 -18.29 0.59 37.23
N GLN A 12 -17.11 -0.04 37.33
CA GLN A 12 -16.02 0.18 36.36
C GLN A 12 -16.13 -0.73 35.12
N GLU A 13 -16.71 -1.93 35.25
CA GLU A 13 -16.90 -2.87 34.14
C GLU A 13 -17.96 -2.44 33.12
N LYS A 14 -18.84 -1.49 33.50
CA LYS A 14 -19.86 -0.92 32.60
C LYS A 14 -19.30 0.17 31.67
N ARG A 15 -17.98 0.41 31.67
CA ARG A 15 -17.34 1.36 30.75
C ARG A 15 -16.80 0.66 29.50
N LYS A 16 -17.55 0.87 28.41
CA LYS A 16 -17.19 0.74 26.99
C LYS A 16 -17.38 -0.64 26.36
N LYS A 17 -18.61 -1.14 26.34
CA LYS A 17 -19.08 -1.95 25.19
C LYS A 17 -19.00 -1.04 23.95
N LYS A 18 -17.92 -1.14 23.18
CA LYS A 18 -17.80 -0.47 21.87
C LYS A 18 -18.97 -0.97 21.03
N ARG A 19 -19.97 -0.11 20.80
CA ARG A 19 -21.08 -0.43 19.90
C ARG A 19 -20.47 -0.85 18.56
N ALA A 20 -20.86 -2.02 18.05
CA ALA A 20 -20.53 -2.42 16.69
C ALA A 20 -21.20 -1.40 15.76
N THR A 21 -20.42 -0.39 15.39
CA THR A 21 -20.86 0.72 14.54
C THR A 21 -20.84 0.21 13.11
N SER A 22 -21.95 0.39 12.39
CA SER A 22 -21.98 0.07 10.95
C SER A 22 -20.90 0.89 10.23
N PRO A 23 -20.32 0.40 9.11
CA PRO A 23 -19.32 1.15 8.35
C PRO A 23 -19.77 2.59 8.01
N SER A 24 -21.05 2.74 7.66
CA SER A 24 -21.66 4.05 7.41
C SER A 24 -21.68 4.96 8.65
N SER A 25 -21.96 4.41 9.84
CA SER A 25 -21.93 5.21 11.08
C SER A 25 -20.52 5.65 11.50
N ILE A 26 -19.49 4.86 11.17
CA ILE A 26 -18.08 5.26 11.38
C ILE A 26 -17.73 6.43 10.46
N GLN A 27 -18.07 6.31 9.18
CA GLN A 27 -17.84 7.36 8.19
C GLN A 27 -18.60 8.65 8.55
N ALA A 28 -19.87 8.55 8.96
CA ALA A 28 -20.67 9.71 9.37
C ALA A 28 -20.03 10.46 10.55
N ARG A 29 -19.51 9.73 11.55
CA ARG A 29 -18.82 10.32 12.70
C ARG A 29 -17.50 11.00 12.30
N GLU A 30 -16.77 10.42 11.34
CA GLU A 30 -15.53 11.01 10.84
C GLU A 30 -15.81 12.29 10.01
N LEU A 31 -16.86 12.27 9.19
CA LEU A 31 -17.36 13.45 8.48
C LEU A 31 -17.78 14.54 9.46
N GLU A 32 -18.56 14.22 10.50
CA GLU A 32 -18.95 15.19 11.54
C GLU A 32 -17.72 15.84 12.22
N ARG A 33 -16.67 15.05 12.48
CA ARG A 33 -15.42 15.54 13.04
C ARG A 33 -14.70 16.50 12.09
N LEU A 34 -14.63 16.17 10.80
CA LEU A 34 -14.00 17.01 9.78
C LEU A 34 -14.79 18.31 9.58
N MET A 35 -16.12 18.22 9.50
CA MET A 35 -17.01 19.37 9.30
C MET A 35 -17.11 20.32 10.50
N ARG A 36 -16.65 19.92 11.69
CA ARG A 36 -16.57 20.82 12.86
C ARG A 36 -15.62 22.00 12.62
N ARG A 37 -14.61 21.84 11.76
CA ARG A 37 -13.65 22.90 11.40
C ARG A 37 -13.34 22.83 9.90
N PRO A 38 -14.23 23.37 9.04
CA PRO A 38 -14.07 23.28 7.59
C PRO A 38 -12.89 24.10 7.06
N ASP A 39 -12.48 25.16 7.77
CA ASP A 39 -11.37 26.03 7.34
C ASP A 39 -9.98 25.42 7.58
N ARG A 40 -9.90 24.28 8.26
CA ARG A 40 -8.62 23.63 8.57
C ARG A 40 -8.13 22.86 7.35
N GLU A 41 -7.00 23.29 6.79
CA GLU A 41 -6.30 22.55 5.75
C GLU A 41 -5.86 21.16 6.26
N ILE A 42 -6.04 20.15 5.40
CA ILE A 42 -5.67 18.76 5.66
C ILE A 42 -4.52 18.41 4.72
N ASP A 43 -3.35 18.16 5.29
CA ASP A 43 -2.21 17.67 4.53
C ASP A 43 -2.34 16.16 4.27
N LEU A 44 -2.61 15.80 3.02
CA LEU A 44 -2.71 14.41 2.56
C LEU A 44 -1.35 13.85 2.08
N SER A 45 -0.32 14.69 2.00
CA SER A 45 0.99 14.32 1.45
C SER A 45 1.95 13.75 2.48
N ALA A 46 1.66 13.94 3.77
CA ALA A 46 2.55 13.52 4.84
C ALA A 46 2.74 11.98 4.85
N PRO A 47 4.00 11.49 4.91
CA PRO A 47 4.25 10.06 5.02
C PRO A 47 3.67 9.51 6.33
N LEU A 48 3.03 8.34 6.26
CA LEU A 48 2.37 7.69 7.40
C LEU A 48 3.33 7.39 8.58
N LYS A 49 4.63 7.25 8.31
CA LYS A 49 5.66 7.01 9.32
C LYS A 49 6.84 7.96 9.09
N PRO A 50 7.25 8.76 10.10
CA PRO A 50 8.45 9.55 9.97
C PRO A 50 9.68 8.63 9.90
N PRO A 51 10.70 8.99 9.11
CA PRO A 51 11.97 8.27 9.10
C PRO A 51 12.68 8.38 10.44
N LEU A 52 13.61 7.45 10.72
CA LEU A 52 14.48 7.59 11.87
C LEU A 52 15.31 8.87 11.75
N PRO A 53 15.53 9.61 12.85
CA PRO A 53 16.40 10.77 12.81
C PRO A 53 17.81 10.36 12.41
N PRO A 54 18.56 11.20 11.68
CA PRO A 54 19.96 10.92 11.33
C PRO A 54 20.84 10.96 12.60
N PRO A 55 21.88 10.11 12.70
CA PRO A 55 22.81 10.16 13.83
C PRO A 55 23.43 11.57 13.94
N PRO A 56 23.64 12.09 15.16
CA PRO A 56 24.27 13.40 15.32
C PRO A 56 25.73 13.37 14.84
N ASP A 57 26.13 14.42 14.12
CA ASP A 57 27.48 14.52 13.53
C ASP A 57 28.59 14.67 14.58
N ILE A 58 28.29 15.39 15.66
CA ILE A 58 29.25 15.67 16.74
C ILE A 58 28.62 15.30 18.08
N VAL A 59 29.32 14.46 18.83
CA VAL A 59 29.00 14.15 20.22
C VAL A 59 29.94 14.96 21.10
N ASN A 60 29.42 15.95 21.81
CA ASN A 60 30.23 16.89 22.60
C ASN A 60 30.68 16.32 23.96
N ASN A 61 30.14 15.18 24.39
CA ASN A 61 30.31 14.63 25.73
C ASN A 61 31.20 13.37 25.76
N VAL A 62 32.18 13.26 24.86
CA VAL A 62 33.07 12.09 24.78
C VAL A 62 34.10 12.14 25.92
N GLN A 63 33.90 11.29 26.92
CA GLN A 63 34.89 11.07 27.98
C GLN A 63 36.15 10.41 27.37
N GLY A 64 37.33 10.77 27.86
CA GLY A 64 38.61 10.26 27.30
C GLY A 64 38.69 8.72 27.29
N SER A 65 39.42 8.15 26.32
CA SER A 65 39.45 6.71 26.05
C SER A 65 39.95 5.82 27.20
N SER A 66 40.65 6.41 28.19
CA SER A 66 41.14 5.72 29.38
C SER A 66 40.31 5.97 30.64
N ALA A 67 39.30 6.83 30.57
CA ALA A 67 38.46 7.14 31.72
C ALA A 67 37.44 6.01 31.94
N GLY A 68 37.27 5.58 33.20
CA GLY A 68 36.40 4.45 33.55
C GLY A 68 34.93 4.69 33.22
N ALA A 69 34.14 3.60 33.14
CA ALA A 69 32.71 3.67 32.86
C ALA A 69 31.98 4.53 33.91
N SER A 70 31.30 5.58 33.45
CA SER A 70 30.43 6.40 34.29
C SER A 70 29.04 5.77 34.42
N SER A 71 28.29 6.12 35.45
CA SER A 71 26.92 5.61 35.67
C SER A 71 25.93 5.97 34.54
N GLY A 72 26.23 7.00 33.75
CA GLY A 72 25.44 7.40 32.58
C GLY A 72 25.71 6.58 31.31
N GLU A 73 26.86 5.91 31.24
CA GLU A 73 27.31 5.16 30.05
C GLU A 73 26.35 4.03 29.69
N PHE A 74 25.79 3.35 30.70
CA PHE A 74 24.79 2.31 30.48
C PHE A 74 23.54 2.84 29.76
N HIS A 75 23.09 4.05 30.11
CA HIS A 75 21.92 4.64 29.47
C HIS A 75 22.23 5.09 28.04
N ILE A 76 23.42 5.63 27.79
CA ILE A 76 23.89 5.97 26.45
C ILE A 76 23.89 4.73 25.56
N TYR A 77 24.47 3.62 26.02
CA TYR A 77 24.45 2.33 25.32
C TYR A 77 23.04 1.82 25.04
N LYS A 78 22.14 1.89 26.03
CA LYS A 78 20.75 1.44 25.87
C LYS A 78 20.03 2.22 24.77
N VAL A 79 20.23 3.53 24.71
CA VAL A 79 19.63 4.41 23.69
C VAL A 79 20.26 4.17 22.32
N SER A 80 21.59 4.10 22.23
CA SER A 80 22.30 3.86 20.98
C SER A 80 21.96 2.50 20.37
N ARG A 81 21.92 1.45 21.20
CA ARG A 81 21.53 0.10 20.79
C ARG A 81 20.08 0.04 20.29
N ARG A 82 19.14 0.69 21.00
CA ARG A 82 17.73 0.74 20.57
C ARG A 82 17.62 1.40 19.20
N ARG A 83 18.27 2.55 19.02
CA ARG A 83 18.31 3.28 17.76
C ARG A 83 18.88 2.44 16.63
N GLU A 84 19.96 1.71 16.90
CA GLU A 84 20.60 0.86 15.89
C GLU A 84 19.72 -0.33 15.48
N TYR A 85 19.04 -0.97 16.43
CA TYR A 85 18.06 -2.02 16.12
C TYR A 85 16.88 -1.51 15.30
N GLU A 86 16.36 -0.33 15.63
CA GLU A 86 15.32 0.30 14.82
C GLU A 86 15.81 0.59 13.41
N ARG A 87 17.05 1.06 13.27
CA ARG A 87 17.69 1.33 11.97
C ARG A 87 17.84 0.06 11.13
N MET A 88 18.38 -1.01 11.71
CA MET A 88 18.53 -2.30 11.04
C MET A 88 17.19 -2.89 10.64
N LYS A 89 16.19 -2.82 11.51
CA LYS A 89 14.85 -3.30 11.21
C LYS A 89 14.22 -2.56 10.03
N LEU A 90 14.34 -1.23 9.96
CA LEU A 90 13.80 -0.47 8.81
C LEU A 90 14.52 -0.83 7.51
N LEU A 91 15.85 -0.97 7.55
CA LEU A 91 16.63 -1.36 6.38
C LEU A 91 16.23 -2.76 5.87
N GLU A 92 16.07 -3.73 6.77
CA GLU A 92 15.61 -5.08 6.44
C GLU A 92 14.18 -5.08 5.87
N GLU A 93 13.28 -4.28 6.43
CA GLU A 93 11.91 -4.11 5.94
C GLU A 93 11.88 -3.51 4.54
N GLU A 94 12.70 -2.50 4.27
CA GLU A 94 12.82 -1.84 2.96
C GLU A 94 13.39 -2.79 1.89
N ILE A 95 14.49 -3.48 2.19
CA ILE A 95 15.09 -4.48 1.29
C ILE A 95 14.06 -5.58 0.96
N LYS A 96 13.36 -6.09 1.97
CA LYS A 96 12.32 -7.10 1.77
C LYS A 96 11.18 -6.58 0.91
N HIS A 97 10.76 -5.33 1.11
CA HIS A 97 9.72 -4.72 0.29
C HIS A 97 10.16 -4.59 -1.18
N GLU A 98 11.36 -4.10 -1.42
CA GLU A 98 11.92 -3.93 -2.77
C GLU A 98 12.04 -5.26 -3.52
N ILE A 99 12.50 -6.33 -2.84
CA ILE A 99 12.57 -7.67 -3.43
C ILE A 99 11.17 -8.16 -3.82
N ASN A 100 10.20 -8.05 -2.91
CA ASN A 100 8.83 -8.49 -3.17
C ASN A 100 8.17 -7.70 -4.31
N GLU A 101 8.40 -6.39 -4.37
CA GLU A 101 7.88 -5.54 -5.42
C GLU A 101 8.50 -5.88 -6.78
N ARG A 102 9.81 -6.11 -6.82
CA ARG A 102 10.52 -6.54 -8.03
C ARG A 102 9.98 -7.88 -8.54
N GLU A 103 9.85 -8.86 -7.66
CA GLU A 103 9.29 -10.18 -8.00
C GLU A 103 7.85 -10.07 -8.51
N PHE A 104 7.03 -9.27 -7.84
CA PHE A 104 5.65 -9.01 -8.23
C PHE A 104 5.56 -8.36 -9.62
N ASN A 105 6.38 -7.35 -9.89
CA ASN A 105 6.40 -6.65 -11.17
C ASN A 105 6.84 -7.58 -12.30
N ILE A 106 7.89 -8.39 -12.10
CA ILE A 106 8.32 -9.39 -13.08
C ILE A 106 7.18 -10.39 -13.35
N ALA A 107 6.57 -10.95 -12.31
CA ALA A 107 5.48 -11.90 -12.46
C ALA A 107 4.30 -11.27 -13.23
N ARG A 108 3.90 -10.05 -12.88
CA ARG A 108 2.84 -9.29 -13.54
C ARG A 108 3.13 -9.06 -15.01
N GLU A 109 4.34 -8.59 -15.35
CA GLU A 109 4.74 -8.37 -16.74
C GLU A 109 4.73 -9.67 -17.56
N THR A 110 5.17 -10.78 -16.97
CA THR A 110 5.16 -12.07 -17.68
C THR A 110 3.73 -12.53 -17.99
N MET A 111 2.77 -12.28 -17.09
CA MET A 111 1.37 -12.62 -17.30
C MET A 111 0.73 -11.72 -18.37
N ILE A 112 0.99 -10.41 -18.31
CA ILE A 112 0.53 -9.46 -19.32
C ILE A 112 1.04 -9.85 -20.70
N LYS A 113 2.35 -10.14 -20.84
CA LYS A 113 2.93 -10.60 -22.11
C LYS A 113 2.27 -11.87 -22.64
N LYS A 114 2.05 -12.88 -21.80
CA LYS A 114 1.38 -14.13 -22.19
C LYS A 114 -0.06 -13.89 -22.66
N ASP A 115 -0.79 -13.00 -22.01
CA ASP A 115 -2.17 -12.67 -22.38
C ASP A 115 -2.23 -11.82 -23.66
N GLU A 116 -1.29 -10.89 -23.84
CA GLU A 116 -1.10 -10.12 -25.06
C GLU A 116 -0.77 -11.02 -26.25
N GLU A 117 0.13 -11.99 -26.10
CA GLU A 117 0.47 -12.96 -27.15
C GLU A 117 -0.74 -13.80 -27.58
N LYS A 118 -1.51 -14.32 -26.60
CA LYS A 118 -2.73 -15.09 -26.87
C LYS A 118 -3.77 -14.23 -27.58
N THR A 119 -4.01 -13.01 -27.09
CA THR A 119 -5.01 -12.10 -27.67
C THR A 119 -4.59 -11.61 -29.05
N ALA A 120 -3.30 -11.33 -29.28
CA ALA A 120 -2.75 -10.95 -30.58
C ALA A 120 -2.88 -12.09 -31.60
N LYS A 121 -2.53 -13.33 -31.23
CA LYS A 121 -2.71 -14.51 -32.09
C LYS A 121 -4.18 -14.70 -32.48
N ASN A 122 -5.10 -14.61 -31.52
CA ASN A 122 -6.53 -14.73 -31.77
C ASN A 122 -7.07 -13.58 -32.62
N ARG A 123 -6.60 -12.34 -32.39
CA ARG A 123 -6.94 -11.17 -33.20
C ARG A 123 -6.47 -11.34 -34.64
N ALA A 124 -5.23 -11.79 -34.87
CA ALA A 124 -4.69 -12.05 -36.20
C ALA A 124 -5.50 -13.11 -36.95
N GLN A 125 -5.88 -14.20 -36.28
CA GLN A 125 -6.75 -15.23 -36.88
C GLN A 125 -8.14 -14.67 -37.26
N ARG A 126 -8.75 -13.85 -36.39
CA ARG A 126 -10.05 -13.20 -36.69
C ARG A 126 -9.94 -12.24 -37.87
N GLN A 127 -8.89 -11.43 -37.93
CA GLN A 127 -8.66 -10.52 -39.05
C GLN A 127 -8.43 -11.27 -40.36
N LYS A 128 -7.64 -12.36 -40.36
CA LYS A 128 -7.46 -13.22 -41.55
C LYS A 128 -8.80 -13.82 -42.02
N ARG A 129 -9.63 -14.32 -41.10
CA ARG A 129 -10.98 -14.83 -41.42
C ARG A 129 -11.89 -13.73 -41.98
N LYS A 130 -11.84 -12.52 -41.41
CA LYS A 130 -12.60 -11.35 -41.90
C LYS A 130 -12.17 -10.96 -43.31
N GLN A 131 -10.86 -10.86 -43.54
CA GLN A 131 -10.30 -10.53 -44.86
C GLN A 131 -10.68 -11.56 -45.91
N ASN A 132 -10.61 -12.86 -45.58
CA ASN A 132 -11.03 -13.93 -46.49
C ASN A 132 -12.51 -13.84 -46.86
N LYS A 133 -13.40 -13.53 -45.90
CA LYS A 133 -14.82 -13.30 -46.16
C LYS A 133 -15.05 -12.10 -47.07
N ILE A 134 -14.39 -10.97 -46.79
CA ILE A 134 -14.47 -9.76 -47.62
C ILE A 134 -13.99 -10.03 -49.04
N ASN A 135 -12.86 -10.73 -49.20
CA ASN A 135 -12.31 -11.10 -50.50
C ASN A 135 -13.27 -12.03 -51.27
N LYS A 136 -13.91 -12.99 -50.59
CA LYS A 136 -14.92 -13.86 -51.21
C LYS A 136 -16.13 -13.06 -51.72
N ILE A 137 -16.64 -12.12 -50.92
CA ILE A 137 -17.76 -11.23 -51.33
C ILE A 137 -17.35 -10.37 -52.52
N LYS A 138 -16.15 -9.76 -52.50
CA LYS A 138 -15.63 -8.98 -53.63
C LYS A 138 -15.52 -9.80 -54.91
N ASN A 139 -15.06 -11.05 -54.81
CA ASN A 139 -14.96 -11.94 -55.96
C ASN A 139 -16.35 -12.30 -56.54
N ILE A 140 -17.35 -12.53 -55.68
CA ILE A 140 -18.74 -12.78 -56.11
C ILE A 140 -19.34 -11.55 -56.81
N ILE A 141 -19.15 -10.36 -56.26
CA ILE A 141 -19.61 -9.11 -56.88
C ILE A 141 -18.93 -8.93 -58.24
N LYS A 142 -17.61 -9.08 -58.31
CA LYS A 142 -16.84 -8.95 -59.55
C LYS A 142 -17.28 -9.96 -60.63
N SER A 143 -17.53 -11.22 -60.26
CA SER A 143 -18.05 -12.21 -61.22
C SER A 143 -19.46 -11.88 -61.70
N SER A 144 -20.32 -11.33 -60.84
CA SER A 144 -21.67 -10.89 -61.22
C SER A 144 -21.65 -9.70 -62.19
N GLU A 145 -20.74 -8.74 -61.98
CA GLU A 145 -20.55 -7.59 -62.89
C GLU A 145 -19.98 -8.00 -64.25
N LEU A 146 -19.04 -8.95 -64.27
CA LEU A 146 -18.47 -9.52 -65.51
C LEU A 146 -19.51 -10.25 -66.35
N ASN A 147 -20.43 -10.98 -65.72
CA ASN A 147 -21.54 -11.63 -66.45
C ASN A 147 -22.55 -10.60 -66.97
N LYS A 148 -22.79 -9.51 -66.25
CA LYS A 148 -23.71 -8.44 -66.67
C LYS A 148 -23.18 -7.61 -67.85
N LYS A 149 -21.86 -7.53 -68.04
CA LYS A 149 -21.22 -6.87 -69.21
C LYS A 149 -21.15 -7.76 -70.46
N ARG A 150 -21.42 -9.06 -70.32
CA ARG A 150 -21.38 -10.04 -71.42
C ARG A 150 -22.77 -10.36 -71.98
N SER A 151 -23.82 -9.87 -71.33
CA SER A 151 -25.21 -9.85 -71.82
C SER A 151 -25.54 -8.46 -72.33
#